data_AF-A0A6C0PXE8-F1
#
_entry.id   AF-A0A6C0PXE8-F1
#
_cell.length_a   1.000
_cell.length_b   1.000
_cell.length_c   1.000
_cell.angle_alpha   90.00
_cell.angle_beta   90.00
_cell.angle_gamma   90.00
#
_symmetry.space_group_name_H-M   'P 1'
#
loop_
_entity.id
_entity.type
_entity.pdbx_description
1 polymer ?
#
loop_
_entity_poly.entity_id
_entity_poly.type
_entity_poly.pdbx_seq_one_letter_code
_entity_poly.pdbx_strand_id
1 'polypeptide(L)'
;MTNECGVPESLIALQRTLNAAAEEARARGSSPEDWRPWVEAAAVAENAFAEHAAAAGVSADKVRSAAERAARGLPAHTDPEERPD
;
A
#
# COMPACT_ATOMS: atom_id res chain seq x y z
N MET A 1 13.98 -1.42 9.07
CA MET A 1 13.24 -2.50 9.75
C MET A 1 12.06 -2.86 8.86
N THR A 2 12.06 -4.05 8.29
CA THR A 2 10.93 -4.62 7.55
C THR A 2 9.95 -5.19 8.58
N ASN A 3 8.66 -4.89 8.45
CA ASN A 3 7.65 -5.56 9.27
C ASN A 3 7.61 -7.06 8.92
N GLU A 4 6.97 -7.86 9.76
CA GLU A 4 6.78 -9.32 9.64
C GLU A 4 6.13 -9.75 8.31
N CYS A 5 5.65 -8.78 7.52
CA CYS A 5 5.02 -8.88 6.21
C CYS A 5 6.01 -8.70 5.02
N GLY A 6 7.31 -8.48 5.27
CA GLY A 6 8.32 -8.28 4.22
C GLY A 6 8.27 -6.92 3.51
N VAL A 7 7.22 -6.13 3.72
CA VAL A 7 7.10 -4.76 3.21
C VAL A 7 7.74 -3.76 4.17
N PRO A 8 8.57 -2.81 3.69
CA PRO A 8 9.14 -1.77 4.53
C PRO A 8 8.08 -0.81 5.08
N GLU A 9 8.27 -0.37 6.33
CA GLU A 9 7.40 0.59 7.04
C GLU A 9 7.16 1.89 6.24
N SER A 10 8.14 2.33 5.46
CA SER A 10 8.01 3.50 4.59
C SER A 10 6.92 3.33 3.52
N LEU A 11 6.79 2.14 2.92
CA LEU A 11 5.73 1.85 1.95
C LEU A 11 4.36 1.71 2.61
N ILE A 12 4.32 1.19 3.84
CA ILE A 12 3.09 1.12 4.64
C ILE A 12 2.61 2.53 4.99
N ALA A 13 3.51 3.40 5.44
CA ALA A 13 3.21 4.81 5.73
C ALA A 13 2.72 5.55 4.47
N LEU A 14 3.38 5.32 3.32
CA LEU A 14 2.98 5.90 2.05
C LEU A 14 1.57 5.46 1.64
N GLN A 15 1.24 4.17 1.80
CA GLN A 15 -0.10 3.65 1.54
C GLN A 15 -1.15 4.24 2.49
N ARG A 16 -0.81 4.50 3.76
CA ARG A 16 -1.71 5.20 4.70
C ARG A 16 -1.99 6.63 4.26
N THR A 17 -0.98 7.36 3.82
CA THR A 17 -1.14 8.72 3.27
C THR A 17 -2.03 8.70 2.03
N LEU A 18 -1.84 7.73 1.13
CA LEU A 18 -2.67 7.52 -0.03
C LEU A 18 -4.15 7.30 0.33
N ASN A 19 -4.40 6.45 1.32
CA ASN A 19 -5.76 6.19 1.80
C ASN A 19 -6.39 7.46 2.41
N ALA A 20 -5.63 8.21 3.21
CA ALA A 20 -6.10 9.47 3.79
C ALA A 20 -6.44 10.51 2.69
N ALA A 21 -5.57 10.66 1.69
CA ALA A 21 -5.81 11.55 0.55
C ALA A 21 -7.04 11.12 -0.27
N ALA A 22 -7.29 9.81 -0.39
CA ALA A 22 -8.49 9.29 -1.06
C ALA A 22 -9.77 9.63 -0.28
N GLU A 23 -9.75 9.47 1.04
CA GLU A 23 -10.88 9.83 1.91
C GLU A 23 -11.15 11.34 1.90
N GLU A 24 -10.09 12.16 1.93
CA GLU A 24 -10.23 13.61 1.78
C GLU A 24 -10.81 14.01 0.43
N ALA A 25 -10.32 13.42 -0.67
CA ALA A 25 -10.85 13.69 -2.00
C ALA A 25 -12.34 13.30 -2.07
N ARG A 26 -12.70 12.10 -1.58
CA ARG A 26 -14.11 11.65 -1.50
C ARG A 26 -14.99 12.58 -0.68
N ALA A 27 -14.46 13.16 0.41
CA ALA A 27 -15.20 14.10 1.25
C ALA A 27 -15.38 15.47 0.59
N ARG A 28 -14.44 15.90 -0.26
CA ARG A 28 -14.50 17.19 -0.98
C ARG A 28 -15.39 17.12 -2.22
N GLY A 29 -15.30 16.03 -2.99
CA GLY A 29 -16.11 15.84 -4.19
C GLY A 29 -15.47 14.94 -5.25
N SER A 30 -16.07 14.93 -6.44
CA SER A 30 -15.61 14.14 -7.58
C SER A 30 -14.90 14.98 -8.64
N SER A 31 -14.57 16.24 -8.33
CA SER A 31 -13.87 17.11 -9.27
C SER A 31 -12.41 16.69 -9.42
N PRO A 32 -11.82 16.80 -10.62
CA PRO A 32 -10.41 16.48 -10.83
C PRO A 32 -9.45 17.22 -9.88
N GLU A 33 -9.79 18.44 -9.49
CA GLU A 33 -9.01 19.26 -8.56
C GLU A 33 -8.99 18.70 -7.14
N ASP A 34 -10.11 18.14 -6.68
CA ASP A 34 -10.22 17.50 -5.36
C ASP A 34 -9.39 16.21 -5.27
N TRP A 35 -9.24 15.52 -6.40
CA TRP A 35 -8.47 14.30 -6.52
C TRP A 35 -6.99 14.54 -6.81
N ARG A 36 -6.58 15.76 -7.17
CA ARG A 36 -5.18 16.08 -7.50
C ARG A 36 -4.18 15.65 -6.41
N PRO A 37 -4.44 15.90 -5.11
CA PRO A 37 -3.54 15.45 -4.05
C PRO A 37 -3.40 13.92 -3.99
N TRP A 38 -4.49 13.18 -4.23
CA TRP A 38 -4.46 11.73 -4.29
C TRP A 38 -3.67 11.23 -5.50
N VAL A 39 -3.85 11.85 -6.67
CA VAL A 39 -3.13 11.49 -7.91
C VAL A 39 -1.62 11.70 -7.75
N GLU A 40 -1.20 12.83 -7.18
CA GLU A 40 0.21 13.12 -6.90
C GLU A 40 0.81 12.08 -5.93
N ALA A 41 0.09 11.76 -4.85
CA ALA A 41 0.51 10.72 -3.90
C ALA A 41 0.55 9.33 -4.53
N ALA A 42 -0.41 9.01 -5.41
CA ALA A 42 -0.47 7.73 -6.13
C ALA A 42 0.74 7.54 -7.04
N ALA A 43 1.14 8.55 -7.80
CA ALA A 43 2.30 8.48 -8.68
C ALA A 43 3.60 8.21 -7.89
N VAL A 44 3.80 8.88 -6.76
CA VAL A 44 4.97 8.66 -5.89
C VAL A 44 4.96 7.24 -5.32
N ALA A 45 3.79 6.75 -4.89
CA ALA A 45 3.67 5.40 -4.36
C ALA A 45 3.87 4.32 -5.40
N GLU A 46 3.34 4.48 -6.62
CA GLU A 46 3.55 3.51 -7.69
C GLU A 46 5.02 3.38 -8.06
N ASN A 47 5.76 4.48 -8.12
CA ASN A 47 7.21 4.43 -8.32
C ASN A 47 7.92 3.68 -7.18
N ALA A 48 7.61 4.01 -5.93
CA ALA A 48 8.21 3.37 -4.76
C ALA A 48 7.88 1.87 -4.67
N PHE A 49 6.65 1.47 -5.00
CA PHE A 49 6.26 0.07 -5.07
C PHE A 49 6.99 -0.67 -6.20
N ALA A 50 7.12 -0.06 -7.37
CA ALA A 50 7.83 -0.64 -8.51
C ALA A 50 9.33 -0.84 -8.20
N GLU A 51 9.98 0.16 -7.60
CA GLU A 51 11.38 0.07 -7.19
C GLU A 51 11.61 -1.05 -6.17
N HIS A 52 10.76 -1.13 -5.14
CA HIS A 52 10.87 -2.19 -4.15
C HIS A 52 10.59 -3.57 -4.73
N ALA A 53 9.57 -3.68 -5.59
CA ALA A 53 9.23 -4.93 -6.25
C ALA A 53 10.37 -5.43 -7.15
N ALA A 54 11.00 -4.54 -7.91
CA ALA A 54 12.17 -4.86 -8.71
C ALA A 54 13.36 -5.32 -7.85
N ALA A 55 13.62 -4.64 -6.73
CA ALA A 55 14.70 -5.01 -5.81
C ALA A 55 14.46 -6.36 -5.11
N ALA A 56 13.19 -6.68 -4.80
CA ALA A 56 12.81 -7.93 -4.14
C ALA A 56 12.49 -9.07 -5.13
N GLY A 57 12.51 -8.82 -6.44
CA GLY A 57 12.17 -9.84 -7.46
C GLY A 57 10.71 -10.30 -7.42
N VAL A 58 9.80 -9.45 -6.97
CA VAL A 58 8.35 -9.73 -6.86
C VAL A 58 7.55 -8.78 -7.75
N SER A 59 6.24 -9.00 -7.87
CA SER A 59 5.38 -8.06 -8.60
C SER A 59 5.04 -6.83 -7.74
N ALA A 60 4.98 -5.66 -8.37
CA ALA A 60 4.54 -4.42 -7.72
C ALA A 60 3.14 -4.54 -7.12
N ASP A 61 2.25 -5.31 -7.77
CA ASP A 61 0.90 -5.60 -7.28
C ASP A 61 0.91 -6.38 -5.94
N LYS A 62 1.82 -7.35 -5.78
CA LYS A 62 1.98 -8.08 -4.50
C LYS A 62 2.46 -7.14 -3.39
N VAL A 63 3.43 -6.28 -3.69
CA VAL A 63 3.94 -5.29 -2.72
C VAL A 63 2.84 -4.31 -2.32
N ARG A 64 2.09 -3.78 -3.30
CA ARG A 64 0.96 -2.87 -3.07
C ARG A 64 -0.12 -3.53 -2.21
N SER A 65 -0.53 -4.75 -2.55
CA SER A 65 -1.52 -5.51 -1.79
C SER A 65 -1.06 -5.76 -0.35
N ALA A 66 0.20 -6.13 -0.14
CA ALA A 66 0.76 -6.32 1.19
C ALA A 66 0.84 -5.00 1.98
N ALA A 67 1.23 -3.90 1.34
CA ALA A 67 1.24 -2.56 1.92
C ALA A 67 -0.17 -2.10 2.31
N GLU A 68 -1.18 -2.34 1.46
CA GLU A 68 -2.57 -1.99 1.72
C GLU A 68 -3.14 -2.74 2.93
N ARG A 69 -2.88 -4.05 2.99
CA ARG A 69 -3.28 -4.87 4.14
C ARG A 69 -2.62 -4.40 5.43
N ALA A 70 -1.30 -4.19 5.40
CA ALA A 70 -0.56 -3.71 6.56
C ALA A 70 -1.02 -2.30 6.99
N ALA A 71 -1.33 -1.43 6.03
CA ALA A 71 -1.89 -0.10 6.31
C ALA A 71 -3.25 -0.18 7.03
N ARG A 72 -4.06 -1.18 6.70
CA ARG A 72 -5.36 -1.49 7.35
C ARG A 72 -5.21 -2.30 8.65
N GLY A 73 -4.01 -2.68 9.06
CA GLY A 73 -3.77 -3.53 10.23
C GLY A 73 -4.19 -4.99 10.04
N LEU A 74 -4.37 -5.43 8.79
CA LEU A 74 -4.68 -6.81 8.45
C LEU A 74 -3.39 -7.64 8.36
N PRO A 75 -3.40 -8.90 8.83
CA PRO A 75 -2.24 -9.77 8.69
C PRO A 75 -1.91 -9.99 7.20
N ALA A 76 -0.62 -10.16 6.90
CA ALA A 76 -0.18 -10.75 5.63
C ALA A 76 -0.92 -12.08 5.45
N HIS A 77 -1.18 -12.52 4.22
CA HIS A 77 -1.75 -13.85 3.99
C HIS A 77 -0.90 -14.90 4.73
N THR A 78 -1.37 -15.36 5.89
CA THR A 78 -1.01 -16.67 6.42
C THR A 78 -1.72 -17.64 5.51
N ASP A 79 -0.93 -18.38 4.75
CA ASP A 79 -1.37 -19.59 4.08
C ASP A 79 -2.16 -20.44 5.10
N PRO A 80 -3.39 -20.89 4.81
CA PRO A 80 -4.16 -21.73 5.73
C PRO A 80 -3.65 -23.18 5.70
N GLU A 81 -2.36 -23.40 5.92
CA GLU A 81 -1.75 -24.72 6.08
C GLU A 81 -0.92 -24.78 7.36
N GLU A 82 -1.56 -24.71 8.51
CA GLU A 82 -1.09 -25.41 9.71
C GLU A 82 -2.30 -25.73 10.58
N ARG A 83 -3.07 -26.74 10.14
CA ARG A 83 -3.94 -27.49 11.05
C ARG A 83 -3.03 -28.43 11.85
N PRO A 84 -2.89 -28.27 13.18
CA PRO A 84 -2.29 -29.32 13.99
C PRO A 84 -3.23 -30.54 13.98
N ASP A 85 -2.66 -31.71 13.70
CA ASP A 85 -3.29 -33.03 13.85
C ASP A 85 -3.75 -33.28 15.30
#